data_AF-A0A5C6LQD5-F1
#
_entry.id   AF-A0A5C6LQD5-F1
#
_cell.length_a   1.000
_cell.length_b   1.000
_cell.length_c   1.000
_cell.angle_alpha   90.00
_cell.angle_beta   90.00
_cell.angle_gamma   90.00
#
_symmetry.space_group_name_H-M   'P 1'
#
loop_
_entity.id
_entity.type
_entity.pdbx_description
1 polymer ?
#
loop_
_entity_poly.entity_id
_entity_poly.type
_entity_poly.pdbx_seq_one_letter_code
_entity_poly.pdbx_strand_id
1 'polypeptide(L)'
;MDDEILRHALASILEQKESLADFIATIKLPDEDSDDYPNRKDEEDENEDEDEEDAAKQAFLEKHQLEEITYEEVLERMGLDQLFDYWNGEGDVQVMSLDNYEDEPSYFEDYSRIYYCDTDLEIDGDLDISGLYIDLLVVKGNLTVHGSVTGWGGSGMAFYVTGDTTIDKLQIDDLQTTLGKESVRYLAYAWADDHELLRKTSHRKIDAPVFLCWFYDLNCFEFAPDTLITALYEYDDLSAYKTNNAFLPWHDFASAFRSDLYYPVEKEHHDNLNLNIDGIYQAMKHGQPIFKEGVTKEGILLVNEGQRLLAAEDKQGAWACFKKAMEVAPGYYLAYSEGGKLLSKEKAYRQAMEVFEKGIPFKPEKLDYENTCAEQAALSAVRIGEYDQAIEWCLDVLEKNESAYFAMRVIGEALIFKNELDDAKAYLKKSQGISSIFSTNWLLGLIHHVQGDLKKAEQYYEQAVRNSSRAKPYSEYIDMAYIYGSPVTLDWV
;
A
#
# COMPACT_ATOMS: atom_id res chain seq x y z
N MET A 1 -11.04 14.33 -46.27
CA MET A 1 -10.66 14.03 -44.88
C MET A 1 -11.85 14.39 -44.00
N ASP A 2 -13.06 13.96 -44.31
CA ASP A 2 -13.67 12.62 -44.47
C ASP A 2 -14.58 12.40 -43.27
N ASP A 3 -15.79 12.94 -43.45
CA ASP A 3 -16.98 12.86 -42.58
C ASP A 3 -17.34 11.39 -42.20
N GLU A 4 -16.77 10.43 -42.93
CA GLU A 4 -16.91 8.99 -42.72
C GLU A 4 -16.09 8.49 -41.51
N ILE A 5 -14.89 9.04 -41.26
CA ILE A 5 -14.07 8.69 -40.09
C ILE A 5 -14.69 9.24 -38.81
N LEU A 6 -15.23 10.46 -38.86
CA LEU A 6 -15.92 11.07 -37.73
C LEU A 6 -17.21 10.32 -37.37
N ARG A 7 -17.97 9.86 -38.39
CA ARG A 7 -19.15 9.02 -38.17
C ARG A 7 -18.80 7.64 -37.62
N HIS A 8 -17.69 7.05 -38.03
CA HIS A 8 -17.27 5.75 -37.52
C HIS A 8 -16.78 5.85 -36.07
N ALA A 9 -16.06 6.93 -35.72
CA ALA A 9 -15.68 7.23 -34.35
C ALA A 9 -16.90 7.53 -33.46
N LEU A 10 -17.88 8.30 -33.96
CA LEU A 10 -19.13 8.57 -33.23
C LEU A 10 -20.00 7.32 -33.06
N ALA A 11 -20.03 6.41 -34.04
CA ALA A 11 -20.74 5.14 -33.94
C ALA A 11 -20.11 4.22 -32.89
N SER A 12 -18.78 4.14 -32.83
CA SER A 12 -18.06 3.36 -31.81
C SER A 12 -18.26 3.94 -30.41
N ILE A 13 -18.33 5.26 -30.26
CA ILE A 13 -18.64 5.93 -28.98
C ILE A 13 -20.10 5.69 -28.57
N LEU A 14 -21.03 5.64 -29.53
CA LEU A 14 -22.44 5.35 -29.26
C LEU A 14 -22.67 3.87 -28.90
N GLU A 15 -21.99 2.92 -29.55
CA GLU A 15 -22.00 1.51 -29.17
C GLU A 15 -21.37 1.28 -27.79
N GLN A 16 -20.29 1.99 -27.44
CA GLN A 16 -19.73 1.96 -26.09
C GLN A 16 -20.70 2.57 -25.05
N LYS A 17 -21.51 3.56 -25.45
CA LYS A 17 -22.51 4.18 -24.58
C LYS A 17 -23.75 3.31 -24.37
N GLU A 18 -24.19 2.58 -25.39
CA GLU A 18 -25.24 1.56 -25.28
C GLU A 18 -24.74 0.34 -24.48
N SER A 19 -23.50 -0.10 -24.69
CA SER A 19 -22.85 -1.13 -23.89
C SER A 19 -22.69 -0.72 -22.41
N LEU A 20 -22.41 0.55 -22.12
CA LEU A 20 -22.35 1.07 -20.76
C LEU A 20 -23.74 1.23 -20.15
N ALA A 21 -24.75 1.59 -20.93
CA ALA A 21 -26.15 1.66 -20.48
C ALA A 21 -26.73 0.27 -20.19
N ASP A 22 -26.40 -0.75 -21.00
CA ASP A 22 -26.76 -2.15 -20.73
C ASP A 22 -25.99 -2.70 -19.53
N PHE A 23 -24.72 -2.33 -19.37
CA PHE A 23 -23.92 -2.68 -18.18
C PHE A 23 -24.47 -2.03 -16.90
N ILE A 24 -24.87 -0.76 -16.96
CA ILE A 24 -25.53 -0.05 -15.85
C ILE A 24 -26.93 -0.63 -15.57
N ALA A 25 -27.67 -1.08 -16.59
CA ALA A 25 -28.96 -1.74 -16.39
C ALA A 25 -28.86 -3.13 -15.71
N THR A 26 -27.71 -3.80 -15.80
CA THR A 26 -27.41 -5.03 -15.05
C THR A 26 -26.93 -4.79 -13.61
N ILE A 27 -26.59 -3.55 -13.24
CA ILE A 27 -26.21 -3.18 -11.88
C ILE A 27 -27.41 -2.51 -11.22
N LYS A 28 -28.13 -3.25 -10.36
CA LYS A 28 -29.03 -2.60 -9.40
C LYS A 28 -28.17 -1.85 -8.38
N LEU A 29 -27.92 -0.57 -8.62
CA LEU A 29 -27.45 0.35 -7.60
C LEU A 29 -28.66 0.75 -6.73
N PRO A 30 -28.52 0.82 -5.39
CA PRO A 30 -29.57 1.36 -4.52
C PRO A 30 -29.69 2.88 -4.75
N ASP A 31 -30.92 3.39 -4.85
CA ASP A 31 -31.19 4.82 -4.96
C ASP A 31 -30.92 5.52 -3.61
N GLU A 32 -29.97 6.45 -3.60
CA GLU A 32 -29.83 7.48 -2.55
C GLU A 32 -30.78 8.64 -2.85
N ASP A 33 -31.94 8.64 -2.17
CA ASP A 33 -32.69 9.81 -1.66
C ASP A 33 -34.19 9.48 -1.56
N SER A 34 -34.58 8.84 -0.45
CA SER A 34 -35.91 9.04 0.13
C SER A 34 -35.92 8.72 1.62
N ASP A 35 -36.01 9.77 2.45
CA ASP A 35 -36.53 9.68 3.80
C ASP A 35 -37.99 9.20 3.75
N ASP A 36 -38.21 7.88 3.71
CA ASP A 36 -39.51 7.28 4.04
C ASP A 36 -39.27 5.87 4.59
N TYR A 37 -39.39 5.73 5.91
CA TYR A 37 -39.46 4.43 6.57
C TYR A 37 -40.68 3.68 6.01
N PRO A 38 -40.54 2.54 5.30
CA PRO A 38 -41.70 1.77 4.93
C PRO A 38 -42.19 1.07 6.18
N ASN A 39 -43.36 1.50 6.63
CA ASN A 39 -44.21 0.78 7.57
C ASN A 39 -44.44 -0.62 6.97
N ARG A 40 -43.67 -1.62 7.44
CA ARG A 40 -43.83 -3.04 7.07
C ARG A 40 -45.28 -3.41 7.36
N LYS A 41 -46.06 -3.57 6.30
CA LYS A 41 -47.25 -4.43 6.34
C LYS A 41 -46.73 -5.84 6.21
N ASP A 42 -47.06 -6.64 7.21
CA ASP A 42 -46.94 -8.09 7.23
C ASP A 42 -47.52 -8.68 5.94
N GLU A 43 -46.68 -9.22 5.06
CA GLU A 43 -47.09 -10.20 4.06
C GLU A 43 -46.05 -11.33 4.04
N GLU A 44 -46.58 -12.52 4.33
CA GLU A 44 -45.94 -13.80 4.60
C GLU A 44 -45.20 -14.34 3.37
N ASP A 45 -43.86 -14.32 3.37
CA ASP A 45 -43.01 -15.13 2.47
C ASP A 45 -41.57 -15.31 3.05
N GLU A 46 -41.39 -15.23 4.38
CA GLU A 46 -40.07 -15.36 5.08
C GLU A 46 -39.74 -16.80 5.54
N ASN A 47 -40.58 -17.80 5.28
CA ASN A 47 -40.44 -19.12 5.96
C ASN A 47 -39.59 -20.17 5.22
N GLU A 48 -39.40 -20.12 3.90
CA GLU A 48 -38.64 -21.18 3.19
C GLU A 48 -37.12 -20.98 3.26
N ASP A 49 -36.64 -19.72 3.28
CA ASP A 49 -35.19 -19.42 3.31
C ASP A 49 -34.59 -19.56 4.73
N GLU A 50 -35.33 -19.21 5.80
CA GLU A 50 -34.88 -19.40 7.20
C GLU A 50 -34.73 -20.89 7.56
N ASP A 51 -35.65 -21.74 7.07
CA ASP A 51 -35.64 -23.18 7.32
C ASP A 51 -34.43 -23.89 6.66
N GLU A 52 -33.99 -23.42 5.48
CA GLU A 52 -32.80 -23.95 4.79
C GLU A 52 -31.49 -23.49 5.45
N GLU A 53 -31.40 -22.24 5.92
CA GLU A 53 -30.24 -21.73 6.66
C GLU A 53 -30.03 -22.46 7.99
N ASP A 54 -31.10 -22.69 8.75
CA ASP A 54 -31.04 -23.45 10.00
C ASP A 54 -30.62 -24.91 9.78
N ALA A 55 -31.08 -25.53 8.70
CA ALA A 55 -30.66 -26.90 8.34
C ALA A 55 -29.17 -26.98 7.98
N ALA A 56 -28.64 -25.99 7.25
CA ALA A 56 -27.22 -25.91 6.91
C ALA A 56 -26.34 -25.67 8.14
N LYS A 57 -26.76 -24.77 9.03
CA LYS A 57 -26.11 -24.53 10.33
C LYS A 57 -26.02 -25.83 11.13
N GLN A 58 -27.15 -26.51 11.35
CA GLN A 58 -27.18 -27.75 12.14
C GLN A 58 -26.33 -28.86 11.52
N ALA A 59 -26.40 -29.04 10.20
CA ALA A 59 -25.57 -30.02 9.49
C ALA A 59 -24.06 -29.73 9.66
N PHE A 60 -23.65 -28.46 9.68
CA PHE A 60 -22.27 -28.09 9.95
C PHE A 60 -21.85 -28.41 11.38
N LEU A 61 -22.67 -28.01 12.37
CA LEU A 61 -22.40 -28.27 13.79
C LEU A 61 -22.26 -29.77 14.06
N GLU A 62 -23.19 -30.59 13.57
CA GLU A 62 -23.15 -32.04 13.71
C GLU A 62 -21.92 -32.66 13.04
N LYS A 63 -21.61 -32.23 11.81
CA LYS A 63 -20.45 -32.74 11.06
C LYS A 63 -19.14 -32.47 11.79
N HIS A 64 -19.01 -31.30 12.40
CA HIS A 64 -17.78 -30.84 13.04
C HIS A 64 -17.77 -31.01 14.56
N GLN A 65 -18.80 -31.66 15.14
CA GLN A 65 -18.94 -31.89 16.59
C GLN A 65 -18.86 -30.59 17.40
N LEU A 66 -19.46 -29.52 16.88
CA LEU A 66 -19.54 -28.23 17.55
C LEU A 66 -20.81 -28.16 18.41
N GLU A 67 -20.63 -27.80 19.67
CA GLU A 67 -21.72 -27.56 20.61
C GLU A 67 -21.88 -26.04 20.80
N GLU A 68 -23.10 -25.53 20.62
CA GLU A 68 -23.45 -24.16 21.01
C GLU A 68 -23.70 -24.15 22.52
N ILE A 69 -22.82 -23.50 23.29
CA ILE A 69 -22.85 -23.50 24.77
C ILE A 69 -22.67 -22.09 25.34
N THR A 70 -23.00 -21.89 26.61
CA THR A 70 -22.78 -20.60 27.28
C THR A 70 -21.31 -20.39 27.61
N TYR A 71 -20.91 -19.13 27.82
CA TYR A 71 -19.54 -18.81 28.24
C TYR A 71 -19.18 -19.40 29.61
N GLU A 72 -20.11 -19.38 30.56
CA GLU A 72 -19.93 -20.02 31.88
C GLU A 72 -19.62 -21.52 31.72
N GLU A 73 -20.33 -22.21 30.83
CA GLU A 73 -20.08 -23.63 30.55
C GLU A 73 -18.72 -23.86 29.87
N VAL A 74 -18.28 -22.95 28.99
CA VAL A 74 -16.91 -22.98 28.43
C VAL A 74 -15.88 -22.96 29.57
N LEU A 75 -15.98 -22.00 30.47
CA LEU A 75 -15.05 -21.83 31.59
C LEU A 75 -15.03 -23.07 32.50
N GLU A 76 -16.20 -23.63 32.82
CA GLU A 76 -16.33 -24.87 33.60
C GLU A 76 -15.65 -26.06 32.92
N ARG A 77 -15.88 -26.27 31.61
CA ARG A 77 -15.29 -27.37 30.84
C ARG A 77 -13.78 -27.23 30.63
N MET A 78 -13.30 -25.99 30.58
CA MET A 78 -11.88 -25.67 30.45
C MET A 78 -11.15 -25.67 31.80
N GLY A 79 -11.89 -25.51 32.91
CA GLY A 79 -11.32 -25.37 34.25
C GLY A 79 -10.53 -24.07 34.41
N LEU A 80 -11.00 -22.98 33.80
CA LEU A 80 -10.36 -21.67 33.77
C LEU A 80 -11.32 -20.62 34.34
N ASP A 81 -10.76 -19.55 34.92
CA ASP A 81 -11.55 -18.39 35.36
C ASP A 81 -11.79 -17.38 34.23
N GLN A 82 -10.94 -17.42 33.20
CA GLN A 82 -11.00 -16.61 31.98
C GLN A 82 -10.19 -17.29 30.87
N LEU A 83 -10.50 -17.01 29.61
CA LEU A 83 -9.77 -17.53 28.45
C LEU A 83 -8.61 -16.61 28.05
N PHE A 84 -8.82 -15.30 28.06
CA PHE A 84 -7.88 -14.32 27.55
C PHE A 84 -7.24 -13.51 28.69
N ASP A 85 -5.93 -13.31 28.63
CA ASP A 85 -5.16 -12.71 29.74
C ASP A 85 -5.26 -11.18 29.81
N TYR A 86 -5.91 -10.55 28.82
CA TYR A 86 -5.97 -9.11 28.63
C TYR A 86 -6.65 -8.34 29.78
N TRP A 87 -7.66 -8.91 30.44
CA TRP A 87 -8.44 -8.17 31.46
C TRP A 87 -7.71 -8.06 32.80
N ASN A 88 -6.55 -8.72 32.94
CA ASN A 88 -5.71 -8.63 34.13
C ASN A 88 -4.92 -7.30 34.23
N GLY A 89 -5.07 -6.39 33.26
CA GLY A 89 -4.31 -5.14 33.19
C GLY A 89 -2.83 -5.34 32.84
N GLU A 90 -2.45 -6.55 32.40
CA GLU A 90 -1.12 -6.87 31.87
C GLU A 90 -1.10 -6.65 30.35
N GLY A 91 -1.05 -5.39 29.90
CA GLY A 91 -0.88 -5.08 28.47
C GLY A 91 -1.26 -3.66 28.08
N ASP A 92 -0.57 -3.09 27.10
CA ASP A 92 -0.93 -1.84 26.42
C ASP A 92 -1.98 -2.10 25.31
N VAL A 93 -2.98 -2.95 25.58
CA VAL A 93 -3.99 -3.36 24.59
C VAL A 93 -5.15 -2.37 24.61
N GLN A 94 -5.47 -1.76 23.48
CA GLN A 94 -6.58 -0.82 23.33
C GLN A 94 -7.71 -1.47 22.52
N VAL A 95 -8.54 -2.27 23.18
CA VAL A 95 -9.79 -2.74 22.54
C VAL A 95 -10.93 -1.87 23.06
N MET A 96 -11.29 -0.85 22.28
CA MET A 96 -12.30 0.15 22.67
C MET A 96 -13.67 -0.46 23.05
N SER A 97 -14.00 -1.67 22.58
CA SER A 97 -15.24 -2.36 22.93
C SER A 97 -15.23 -2.94 24.34
N LEU A 98 -14.05 -3.28 24.87
CA LEU A 98 -13.89 -3.96 26.16
C LEU A 98 -13.94 -3.02 27.34
N ASP A 99 -13.57 -1.75 27.15
CA ASP A 99 -13.60 -0.71 28.19
C ASP A 99 -14.99 -0.51 28.80
N ASN A 100 -16.04 -0.99 28.12
CA ASN A 100 -17.42 -0.94 28.60
C ASN A 100 -17.78 -2.09 29.56
N TYR A 101 -16.90 -3.07 29.76
CA TYR A 101 -17.15 -4.27 30.57
C TYR A 101 -16.17 -4.39 31.74
N GLU A 102 -16.65 -4.86 32.89
CA GLU A 102 -15.83 -4.98 34.11
C GLU A 102 -14.93 -6.22 34.10
N ASP A 103 -15.38 -7.32 33.50
CA ASP A 103 -14.67 -8.58 33.38
C ASP A 103 -15.00 -9.31 32.06
N GLU A 104 -14.25 -10.37 31.75
CA GLU A 104 -14.39 -11.14 30.50
C GLU A 104 -15.70 -11.94 30.43
N PRO A 105 -16.16 -12.59 31.52
CA PRO A 105 -17.49 -13.19 31.55
C PRO A 105 -18.60 -12.19 31.20
N SER A 106 -18.58 -10.99 31.77
CA SER A 106 -19.57 -9.94 31.49
C SER A 106 -19.59 -9.53 30.02
N TYR A 107 -18.42 -9.52 29.36
CA TYR A 107 -18.33 -9.25 27.92
C TYR A 107 -19.07 -10.34 27.14
N PHE A 108 -18.74 -11.62 27.37
CA PHE A 108 -19.34 -12.74 26.64
C PHE A 108 -20.78 -13.07 27.07
N GLU A 109 -21.32 -12.50 28.15
CA GLU A 109 -22.75 -12.60 28.47
C GLU A 109 -23.65 -11.93 27.40
N ASP A 110 -23.17 -10.88 26.75
CA ASP A 110 -23.88 -10.19 25.67
C ASP A 110 -23.76 -10.93 24.31
N TYR A 111 -22.91 -11.96 24.23
CA TYR A 111 -22.68 -12.76 23.03
C TYR A 111 -23.20 -14.19 23.22
N SER A 112 -24.17 -14.57 22.40
CA SER A 112 -24.86 -15.87 22.56
C SER A 112 -24.36 -16.96 21.63
N ARG A 113 -23.50 -16.64 20.65
CA ARG A 113 -23.14 -17.56 19.57
C ARG A 113 -21.74 -18.13 19.77
N ILE A 114 -21.59 -18.88 20.84
CA ILE A 114 -20.32 -19.47 21.29
C ILE A 114 -20.32 -20.96 20.98
N TYR A 115 -19.32 -21.41 20.23
CA TYR A 115 -19.22 -22.79 19.78
C TYR A 115 -17.99 -23.48 20.37
N TYR A 116 -18.19 -24.69 20.89
CA TYR A 116 -17.18 -25.47 21.59
C TYR A 116 -16.94 -26.82 20.92
N CYS A 117 -15.67 -27.19 20.75
CA CYS A 117 -15.24 -28.51 20.33
C CYS A 117 -14.26 -29.11 21.35
N ASP A 118 -14.57 -30.27 21.93
CA ASP A 118 -13.69 -30.99 22.88
C ASP A 118 -12.64 -31.87 22.19
N THR A 119 -12.46 -31.70 20.88
CA THR A 119 -11.55 -32.51 20.05
C THR A 119 -10.82 -31.65 19.02
N ASP A 120 -9.98 -32.27 18.19
CA ASP A 120 -9.37 -31.59 17.04
C ASP A 120 -10.46 -31.18 16.02
N LEU A 121 -10.40 -29.93 15.57
CA LEU A 121 -11.34 -29.36 14.60
C LEU A 121 -10.64 -29.14 13.26
N GLU A 122 -11.11 -29.83 12.22
CA GLU A 122 -10.67 -29.63 10.84
C GLU A 122 -11.83 -29.12 9.97
N ILE A 123 -11.59 -28.02 9.25
CA ILE A 123 -12.57 -27.35 8.38
C ILE A 123 -11.99 -27.25 6.97
N ASP A 124 -12.66 -27.89 6.02
CA ASP A 124 -12.38 -27.77 4.59
C ASP A 124 -13.15 -26.59 4.00
N GLY A 125 -12.49 -25.44 3.90
CA GLY A 125 -13.08 -24.20 3.37
C GLY A 125 -12.98 -23.04 4.35
N ASP A 126 -13.63 -21.95 3.99
CA ASP A 126 -13.68 -20.74 4.81
C ASP A 126 -14.58 -20.99 6.02
N LEU A 127 -14.16 -20.48 7.18
CA LEU A 127 -14.96 -20.46 8.40
C LEU A 127 -15.86 -19.21 8.39
N ASP A 128 -16.66 -19.12 7.33
CA ASP A 128 -17.68 -18.13 7.06
C ASP A 128 -18.85 -18.87 6.43
N ILE A 129 -19.79 -19.31 7.28
CA ILE A 129 -20.84 -20.24 6.90
C ILE A 129 -22.16 -19.50 7.02
N SER A 130 -22.96 -19.52 5.95
CA SER A 130 -24.27 -18.86 5.92
C SER A 130 -25.11 -19.26 7.13
N GLY A 131 -25.67 -18.29 7.83
CA GLY A 131 -26.46 -18.49 9.05
C GLY A 131 -25.66 -18.82 10.31
N LEU A 132 -24.36 -19.14 10.21
CA LEU A 132 -23.48 -19.42 11.36
C LEU A 132 -22.63 -18.19 11.70
N TYR A 133 -23.23 -17.28 12.45
CA TYR A 133 -22.48 -16.20 13.08
C TYR A 133 -21.76 -16.74 14.32
N ILE A 134 -20.43 -16.62 14.37
CA ILE A 134 -19.59 -17.09 15.46
C ILE A 134 -19.07 -15.87 16.24
N ASP A 135 -19.52 -15.74 17.49
CA ASP A 135 -18.97 -14.73 18.40
C ASP A 135 -17.68 -15.22 19.06
N LEU A 136 -17.59 -16.53 19.35
CA LEU A 136 -16.38 -17.18 19.88
C LEU A 136 -16.33 -18.66 19.47
N LEU A 137 -15.19 -19.10 18.96
CA LEU A 137 -14.88 -20.51 18.74
C LEU A 137 -13.86 -21.03 19.76
N VAL A 138 -14.22 -22.06 20.53
CA VAL A 138 -13.30 -22.71 21.48
C VAL A 138 -13.00 -24.13 21.04
N VAL A 139 -11.72 -24.44 20.85
CA VAL A 139 -11.24 -25.76 20.44
C VAL A 139 -10.27 -26.29 21.48
N LYS A 140 -10.69 -27.32 22.21
CA LYS A 140 -9.84 -28.05 23.16
C LYS A 140 -9.09 -29.17 22.44
N GLY A 141 -8.22 -28.76 21.53
CA GLY A 141 -7.45 -29.61 20.62
C GLY A 141 -6.72 -28.75 19.60
N ASN A 142 -6.42 -29.33 18.45
CA ASN A 142 -5.84 -28.61 17.32
C ASN A 142 -6.92 -28.02 16.41
N LEU A 143 -6.68 -26.82 15.86
CA LEU A 143 -7.54 -26.19 14.86
C LEU A 143 -6.84 -26.19 13.49
N THR A 144 -7.48 -26.76 12.48
CA THR A 144 -7.02 -26.69 11.08
C THR A 144 -8.13 -26.15 10.19
N VAL A 145 -7.89 -25.02 9.51
CA VAL A 145 -8.85 -24.41 8.58
C VAL A 145 -8.19 -24.26 7.20
N HIS A 146 -8.68 -25.01 6.20
CA HIS A 146 -8.27 -24.92 4.78
C HIS A 146 -8.99 -23.78 4.05
N GLY A 147 -9.07 -22.63 4.72
CA GLY A 147 -9.74 -21.42 4.27
C GLY A 147 -9.50 -20.19 5.14
N SER A 148 -10.32 -19.17 4.89
CA SER A 148 -10.37 -17.90 5.60
C SER A 148 -10.94 -18.07 7.00
N VAL A 149 -10.31 -17.43 7.97
CA VAL A 149 -10.90 -17.16 9.30
C VAL A 149 -11.03 -15.65 9.43
N THR A 150 -12.27 -15.17 9.32
CA THR A 150 -12.66 -13.76 9.31
C THR A 150 -13.91 -13.58 10.16
N GLY A 151 -14.00 -12.47 10.88
CA GLY A 151 -15.16 -12.12 11.70
C GLY A 151 -16.20 -11.34 10.90
N TRP A 152 -17.27 -10.96 11.59
CA TRP A 152 -18.35 -10.19 10.99
C TRP A 152 -18.05 -8.69 11.03
N GLY A 153 -18.59 -7.92 10.08
CA GLY A 153 -18.49 -6.46 10.10
C GLY A 153 -17.07 -5.91 9.90
N GLY A 154 -16.14 -6.73 9.42
CA GLY A 154 -14.76 -6.33 9.17
C GLY A 154 -13.78 -6.62 10.32
N SER A 155 -14.23 -7.21 11.44
CA SER A 155 -13.34 -7.69 12.51
C SER A 155 -12.82 -9.10 12.23
N GLY A 156 -11.81 -9.55 12.98
CA GLY A 156 -11.42 -10.96 13.00
C GLY A 156 -12.32 -11.78 13.92
N MET A 157 -12.49 -13.05 13.61
CA MET A 157 -13.30 -13.96 14.43
C MET A 157 -12.54 -14.30 15.72
N ALA A 158 -13.21 -14.25 16.86
CA ALA A 158 -12.60 -14.63 18.13
C ALA A 158 -12.45 -16.16 18.23
N PHE A 159 -11.31 -16.60 18.76
CA PHE A 159 -11.09 -18.03 19.02
C PHE A 159 -10.13 -18.30 20.16
N TYR A 160 -10.29 -19.48 20.77
CA TYR A 160 -9.37 -20.01 21.77
C TYR A 160 -9.03 -21.47 21.48
N VAL A 161 -7.76 -21.77 21.24
CA VAL A 161 -7.27 -23.10 20.84
C VAL A 161 -6.20 -23.58 21.83
N THR A 162 -6.41 -24.75 22.45
CA THR A 162 -5.45 -25.29 23.44
C THR A 162 -4.26 -26.02 22.82
N GLY A 163 -4.39 -26.47 21.57
CA GLY A 163 -3.35 -27.12 20.78
C GLY A 163 -2.75 -26.20 19.72
N ASP A 164 -2.36 -26.78 18.59
CA ASP A 164 -1.80 -26.06 17.44
C ASP A 164 -2.91 -25.51 16.53
N THR A 165 -2.64 -24.37 15.89
CA THR A 165 -3.54 -23.72 14.92
C THR A 165 -2.87 -23.64 13.56
N THR A 166 -3.53 -24.15 12.51
CA THR A 166 -3.10 -24.01 11.11
C THR A 166 -4.22 -23.44 10.25
N ILE A 167 -4.05 -22.23 9.72
CA ILE A 167 -5.09 -21.50 8.97
C ILE A 167 -4.55 -21.07 7.59
N ASP A 168 -5.38 -21.06 6.55
CA ASP A 168 -4.96 -20.59 5.22
C ASP A 168 -4.81 -19.07 5.15
N LYS A 169 -5.87 -18.34 5.54
CA LYS A 169 -5.91 -16.87 5.60
C LYS A 169 -6.49 -16.43 6.95
N LEU A 170 -5.76 -15.61 7.69
CA LEU A 170 -6.16 -15.16 9.03
C LEU A 170 -6.21 -13.63 9.12
N GLN A 171 -7.36 -13.11 9.52
CA GLN A 171 -7.47 -11.73 10.02
C GLN A 171 -7.08 -11.70 11.50
N ILE A 172 -6.06 -10.90 11.82
CA ILE A 172 -5.59 -10.69 13.18
C ILE A 172 -6.57 -9.80 13.92
N ASP A 173 -6.94 -10.24 15.12
CA ASP A 173 -7.75 -9.51 16.09
C ASP A 173 -7.27 -9.84 17.52
N ASP A 174 -7.74 -9.08 18.50
CA ASP A 174 -7.33 -9.15 19.89
C ASP A 174 -7.86 -10.42 20.57
N LEU A 175 -9.11 -10.82 20.31
CA LEU A 175 -9.76 -11.98 20.95
C LEU A 175 -9.38 -13.33 20.32
N GLN A 176 -8.10 -13.53 20.05
CA GLN A 176 -7.58 -14.73 19.40
C GLN A 176 -6.42 -15.30 20.22
N THR A 177 -6.47 -16.58 20.56
CA THR A 177 -5.40 -17.24 21.32
C THR A 177 -5.19 -18.68 20.84
N THR A 178 -3.93 -18.99 20.57
CA THR A 178 -3.42 -20.35 20.31
C THR A 178 -2.36 -20.64 21.37
N LEU A 179 -2.59 -21.64 22.23
CA LEU A 179 -1.60 -22.03 23.26
C LEU A 179 -0.41 -22.82 22.68
N GLY A 180 -0.66 -23.57 21.60
CA GLY A 180 0.37 -24.28 20.85
C GLY A 180 1.05 -23.41 19.80
N LYS A 181 1.45 -24.02 18.67
CA LYS A 181 2.00 -23.31 17.53
C LYS A 181 0.89 -22.76 16.64
N GLU A 182 0.93 -21.47 16.36
CA GLU A 182 0.10 -20.83 15.32
C GLU A 182 0.89 -20.73 14.01
N SER A 183 0.32 -21.22 12.91
CA SER A 183 0.89 -21.15 11.57
C SER A 183 -0.17 -20.75 10.55
N VAL A 184 0.13 -19.73 9.74
CA VAL A 184 -0.74 -19.28 8.66
C VAL A 184 -0.10 -19.66 7.33
N ARG A 185 -0.79 -20.46 6.52
CA ARG A 185 -0.21 -21.09 5.32
C ARG A 185 0.04 -20.12 4.18
N TYR A 186 -0.79 -19.09 4.05
CA TYR A 186 -0.67 -18.15 2.93
C TYR A 186 -0.59 -16.70 3.39
N LEU A 187 -1.62 -16.20 4.09
CA LEU A 187 -1.79 -14.76 4.30
C LEU A 187 -2.34 -14.45 5.68
N ALA A 188 -1.61 -13.65 6.44
CA ALA A 188 -2.14 -13.00 7.65
C ALA A 188 -2.30 -11.50 7.38
N TYR A 189 -3.29 -10.86 7.99
CA TYR A 189 -3.43 -9.41 7.90
C TYR A 189 -4.04 -8.79 9.14
N ALA A 190 -3.58 -7.60 9.50
CA ALA A 190 -4.18 -6.74 10.52
C ALA A 190 -4.75 -5.49 9.83
N TRP A 191 -6.03 -5.22 10.05
CA TRP A 191 -6.76 -4.15 9.34
C TRP A 191 -7.60 -3.36 10.34
N ALA A 192 -7.31 -2.07 10.49
CA ALA A 192 -8.11 -1.20 11.35
C ALA A 192 -9.45 -0.85 10.69
N ASP A 193 -10.43 -0.42 11.49
CA ASP A 193 -11.72 0.06 10.97
C ASP A 193 -11.67 1.55 10.56
N ASP A 194 -10.71 2.30 11.12
CA ASP A 194 -10.45 3.71 10.81
C ASP A 194 -8.94 4.00 10.79
N HIS A 195 -8.59 5.13 10.17
CA HIS A 195 -7.22 5.64 10.09
C HIS A 195 -6.93 6.78 11.09
N GLU A 196 -7.82 7.02 12.07
CA GLU A 196 -7.65 8.14 13.00
C GLU A 196 -6.68 7.81 14.14
N LEU A 197 -6.57 6.52 14.49
CA LEU A 197 -5.71 6.06 15.57
C LEU A 197 -4.85 4.87 15.15
N LEU A 198 -3.54 4.96 15.38
CA LEU A 198 -2.64 3.81 15.27
C LEU A 198 -3.01 2.77 16.33
N ARG A 199 -3.52 1.62 15.91
CA ARG A 199 -3.93 0.54 16.82
C ARG A 199 -2.73 -0.21 17.39
N LYS A 200 -2.86 -0.61 18.65
CA LYS A 200 -1.92 -1.47 19.37
C LYS A 200 -2.65 -2.68 19.91
N THR A 201 -2.05 -3.85 19.70
CA THR A 201 -2.54 -5.15 20.18
C THR A 201 -1.48 -5.80 21.08
N SER A 202 -1.83 -6.93 21.72
CA SER A 202 -0.85 -7.75 22.44
C SER A 202 0.27 -8.21 21.52
N HIS A 203 1.42 -8.48 22.14
CA HIS A 203 2.55 -8.99 21.38
C HIS A 203 2.24 -10.38 20.82
N ARG A 204 2.27 -10.53 19.49
CA ARG A 204 1.92 -11.78 18.81
C ARG A 204 2.99 -12.23 17.83
N LYS A 205 3.26 -13.53 17.79
CA LYS A 205 4.14 -14.14 16.80
C LYS A 205 3.37 -14.42 15.51
N ILE A 206 3.93 -14.02 14.38
CA ILE A 206 3.33 -14.21 13.06
C ILE A 206 4.19 -15.17 12.24
N ASP A 207 3.72 -16.40 12.09
CA ASP A 207 4.29 -17.42 11.19
C ASP A 207 3.45 -17.49 9.91
N ALA A 208 3.66 -16.53 9.01
CA ALA A 208 2.95 -16.41 7.74
C ALA A 208 3.91 -16.03 6.59
N PRO A 209 3.72 -16.53 5.35
CA PRO A 209 4.55 -16.10 4.23
C PRO A 209 4.37 -14.62 3.87
N VAL A 210 3.16 -14.08 4.01
CA VAL A 210 2.83 -12.67 3.74
C VAL A 210 2.01 -12.10 4.90
N PHE A 211 2.37 -10.89 5.32
CA PHE A 211 1.65 -10.09 6.30
C PHE A 211 1.27 -8.72 5.73
N LEU A 212 -0.01 -8.36 5.80
CA LEU A 212 -0.53 -7.05 5.37
C LEU A 212 -1.02 -6.28 6.60
N CYS A 213 -0.66 -4.99 6.70
CA CYS A 213 -0.92 -4.22 7.90
C CYS A 213 -1.44 -2.81 7.57
N TRP A 214 -2.69 -2.52 7.94
CA TRP A 214 -3.25 -1.17 7.81
C TRP A 214 -3.59 -0.62 9.20
N PHE A 215 -2.93 0.48 9.59
CA PHE A 215 -3.14 1.19 10.86
C PHE A 215 -2.94 0.38 12.16
N TYR A 216 -2.05 -0.62 12.14
CA TYR A 216 -1.52 -1.28 13.34
C TYR A 216 -0.02 -1.01 13.52
N ASP A 217 0.41 -0.86 14.78
CA ASP A 217 1.82 -0.73 15.15
C ASP A 217 2.55 -2.08 14.93
N LEU A 218 3.49 -2.11 13.99
CA LEU A 218 4.25 -3.33 13.68
C LEU A 218 5.10 -3.84 14.86
N ASN A 219 5.38 -3.02 15.88
CA ASN A 219 6.09 -3.47 17.07
C ASN A 219 5.27 -4.42 17.95
N CYS A 220 3.96 -4.53 17.70
CA CYS A 220 3.11 -5.55 18.30
C CYS A 220 3.41 -6.97 17.75
N PHE A 221 4.18 -7.11 16.68
CA PHE A 221 4.37 -8.40 16.01
C PHE A 221 5.83 -8.86 15.99
N GLU A 222 6.05 -10.15 16.26
CA GLU A 222 7.31 -10.85 15.98
C GLU A 222 7.12 -11.73 14.74
N PHE A 223 7.77 -11.39 13.63
CA PHE A 223 7.61 -12.09 12.36
C PHE A 223 8.58 -13.25 12.19
N ALA A 224 8.11 -14.34 11.57
CA ALA A 224 9.00 -15.37 11.05
C ALA A 224 10.00 -14.75 10.05
N PRO A 225 11.26 -15.22 9.97
CA PRO A 225 12.30 -14.57 9.15
C PRO A 225 11.98 -14.44 7.66
N ASP A 226 11.14 -15.34 7.14
CA ASP A 226 10.80 -15.40 5.72
C ASP A 226 9.54 -14.60 5.35
N THR A 227 8.83 -14.02 6.33
CA THR A 227 7.62 -13.24 6.09
C THR A 227 7.92 -11.99 5.26
N LEU A 228 7.14 -11.78 4.20
CA LEU A 228 7.06 -10.50 3.49
C LEU A 228 6.05 -9.61 4.21
N ILE A 229 6.46 -8.38 4.53
CA ILE A 229 5.63 -7.42 5.24
C ILE A 229 5.30 -6.26 4.30
N THR A 230 4.03 -5.88 4.23
CA THR A 230 3.62 -4.58 3.72
C THR A 230 2.75 -3.89 4.74
N ALA A 231 3.02 -2.62 4.98
CA ALA A 231 2.35 -1.88 6.03
C ALA A 231 2.17 -0.41 5.64
N LEU A 232 1.03 0.15 6.05
CA LEU A 232 0.73 1.55 5.91
C LEU A 232 0.00 2.03 7.18
N TYR A 233 0.60 3.00 7.84
CA TYR A 233 0.05 3.74 8.97
C TYR A 233 0.82 5.08 9.10
N GLU A 234 0.82 5.73 10.26
CA GLU A 234 1.56 6.97 10.52
C GLU A 234 3.00 6.93 9.96
N TYR A 235 3.33 7.95 9.15
CA TYR A 235 4.52 7.94 8.29
C TYR A 235 5.82 7.99 9.09
N ASP A 236 5.90 8.82 10.14
CA ASP A 236 7.10 8.95 10.95
C ASP A 236 7.41 7.63 11.68
N ASP A 237 6.40 7.00 12.28
CA ASP A 237 6.49 5.71 12.97
C ASP A 237 6.84 4.57 12.00
N LEU A 238 6.20 4.51 10.83
CA LEU A 238 6.48 3.51 9.80
C LEU A 238 7.90 3.65 9.25
N SER A 239 8.35 4.90 9.01
CA SER A 239 9.70 5.18 8.51
C SER A 239 10.80 4.87 9.53
N ALA A 240 10.46 4.88 10.82
CA ALA A 240 11.35 4.52 11.92
C ALA A 240 11.41 3.00 12.18
N TYR A 241 10.46 2.23 11.67
CA TYR A 241 10.38 0.78 11.86
C TYR A 241 11.58 0.06 11.22
N LYS A 242 12.15 -0.90 11.96
CA LYS A 242 13.34 -1.65 11.55
C LYS A 242 13.05 -3.13 11.54
N THR A 243 13.32 -3.77 10.41
CA THR A 243 13.18 -5.20 10.26
C THR A 243 14.23 -5.79 9.33
N ASN A 244 14.55 -7.07 9.52
CA ASN A 244 15.35 -7.88 8.60
C ASN A 244 14.48 -8.64 7.57
N ASN A 245 13.16 -8.61 7.74
CA ASN A 245 12.21 -9.15 6.78
C ASN A 245 12.20 -8.33 5.49
N ALA A 246 11.71 -8.95 4.41
CA ALA A 246 11.39 -8.21 3.20
C ALA A 246 10.25 -7.25 3.52
N PHE A 247 10.44 -5.96 3.25
CA PHE A 247 9.53 -4.92 3.71
C PHE A 247 9.18 -3.95 2.59
N LEU A 248 7.88 -3.73 2.42
CA LEU A 248 7.26 -2.85 1.43
C LEU A 248 6.39 -1.82 2.17
N PRO A 249 6.99 -0.76 2.75
CA PRO A 249 6.24 0.28 3.45
C PRO A 249 5.40 1.13 2.48
N TRP A 250 4.32 1.72 2.99
CA TRP A 250 3.51 2.68 2.27
C TRP A 250 3.00 2.07 0.93
N HIS A 251 3.30 2.71 -0.20
CA HIS A 251 2.90 2.25 -1.53
C HIS A 251 3.95 1.38 -2.26
N ASP A 252 5.03 0.96 -1.59
CA ASP A 252 6.11 0.18 -2.22
C ASP A 252 5.61 -1.16 -2.80
N PHE A 253 4.49 -1.68 -2.29
CA PHE A 253 3.82 -2.86 -2.85
C PHE A 253 3.51 -2.71 -4.34
N ALA A 254 3.23 -1.49 -4.83
CA ALA A 254 2.91 -1.24 -6.23
C ALA A 254 4.12 -1.48 -7.15
N SER A 255 5.34 -1.40 -6.62
CA SER A 255 6.57 -1.75 -7.33
C SER A 255 6.88 -3.24 -7.33
N ALA A 256 6.20 -4.03 -6.49
CA ALA A 256 6.50 -5.43 -6.28
C ALA A 256 5.39 -6.38 -6.76
N PHE A 257 4.13 -6.12 -6.41
CA PHE A 257 2.99 -6.99 -6.68
C PHE A 257 2.44 -6.84 -8.09
N ARG A 258 1.87 -7.91 -8.65
CA ARG A 258 1.16 -7.85 -9.93
C ARG A 258 0.02 -6.82 -9.86
N SER A 259 -0.25 -6.14 -10.98
CA SER A 259 -1.22 -5.04 -10.99
C SER A 259 -2.69 -5.47 -10.79
N ASP A 260 -3.03 -6.75 -10.90
CA ASP A 260 -4.33 -7.30 -10.54
C ASP A 260 -4.57 -7.41 -9.01
N LEU A 261 -3.49 -7.29 -8.21
CA LEU A 261 -3.53 -7.51 -6.76
C LEU A 261 -3.65 -6.22 -5.94
N TYR A 262 -3.81 -5.07 -6.59
CA TYR A 262 -4.02 -3.79 -5.92
C TYR A 262 -4.81 -2.79 -6.79
N TYR A 263 -5.38 -1.79 -6.11
CA TYR A 263 -6.17 -0.73 -6.70
C TYR A 263 -5.33 0.52 -6.97
N PRO A 264 -5.73 1.40 -7.91
CA PRO A 264 -5.00 2.63 -8.19
C PRO A 264 -4.82 3.53 -6.98
N VAL A 265 -3.69 4.21 -6.93
CA VAL A 265 -3.40 5.26 -5.95
C VAL A 265 -3.02 6.53 -6.71
N GLU A 266 -3.87 7.53 -6.59
CA GLU A 266 -3.76 8.77 -7.35
C GLU A 266 -2.71 9.73 -6.77
N LYS A 267 -2.50 9.72 -5.45
CA LYS A 267 -1.66 10.70 -4.76
C LYS A 267 -0.75 10.05 -3.72
N GLU A 268 0.43 10.66 -3.55
CA GLU A 268 1.48 10.18 -2.64
C GLU A 268 1.05 10.12 -1.18
N HIS A 269 0.12 10.99 -0.75
CA HIS A 269 -0.33 11.14 0.64
C HIS A 269 -1.61 10.36 0.95
N HIS A 270 -2.16 9.59 0.00
CA HIS A 270 -3.29 8.72 0.32
C HIS A 270 -2.82 7.63 1.28
N ASP A 271 -3.54 7.45 2.38
CA ASP A 271 -3.16 6.58 3.48
C ASP A 271 -3.94 5.25 3.48
N ASN A 272 -4.32 4.78 2.30
CA ASN A 272 -5.04 3.52 2.14
C ASN A 272 -4.11 2.49 1.50
N LEU A 273 -4.00 1.31 2.11
CA LEU A 273 -3.12 0.25 1.63
C LEU A 273 -3.60 -0.33 0.27
N ASN A 274 -4.86 -0.11 -0.14
CA ASN A 274 -5.41 -0.37 -1.49
C ASN A 274 -5.05 -1.76 -2.10
N LEU A 275 -4.93 -2.80 -1.27
CA LEU A 275 -4.62 -4.16 -1.69
C LEU A 275 -5.89 -4.99 -1.96
N ASN A 276 -5.81 -5.90 -2.92
CA ASN A 276 -6.80 -6.96 -3.09
C ASN A 276 -6.38 -8.18 -2.25
N ILE A 277 -6.73 -8.17 -0.96
CA ILE A 277 -6.36 -9.21 0.02
C ILE A 277 -6.79 -10.59 -0.47
N ASP A 278 -8.03 -10.72 -0.95
CA ASP A 278 -8.54 -11.99 -1.45
C ASP A 278 -7.83 -12.43 -2.74
N GLY A 279 -7.54 -11.52 -3.65
CA GLY A 279 -6.75 -11.83 -4.85
C GLY A 279 -5.35 -12.36 -4.50
N ILE A 280 -4.69 -11.78 -3.49
CA ILE A 280 -3.38 -12.23 -2.99
C ILE A 280 -3.52 -13.64 -2.42
N TYR A 281 -4.48 -13.85 -1.52
CA TYR A 281 -4.75 -15.16 -0.93
C TYR A 281 -5.03 -16.23 -2.01
N GLN A 282 -5.92 -15.94 -2.96
CA GLN A 282 -6.27 -16.88 -4.02
C GLN A 282 -5.09 -17.17 -4.95
N ALA A 283 -4.26 -16.18 -5.26
CA ALA A 283 -3.04 -16.41 -6.01
C ALA A 283 -2.11 -17.38 -5.27
N MET A 284 -1.88 -17.16 -3.98
CA MET A 284 -1.01 -18.00 -3.16
C MET A 284 -1.55 -19.43 -2.98
N LYS A 285 -2.85 -19.58 -2.68
CA LYS A 285 -3.52 -20.88 -2.53
C LYS A 285 -3.39 -21.74 -3.79
N HIS A 286 -3.42 -21.13 -4.97
CA HIS A 286 -3.28 -21.82 -6.25
C HIS A 286 -1.83 -21.87 -6.77
N GLY A 287 -0.84 -21.47 -5.97
CA GLY A 287 0.58 -21.49 -6.35
C GLY A 287 0.95 -20.49 -7.45
N GLN A 288 0.15 -19.44 -7.65
CA GLN A 288 0.43 -18.36 -8.59
C GLN A 288 1.35 -17.30 -7.93
N PRO A 289 2.28 -16.70 -8.68
CA PRO A 289 3.20 -15.71 -8.14
C PRO A 289 2.47 -14.40 -7.81
N ILE A 290 2.68 -13.83 -6.63
CA ILE A 290 2.13 -12.51 -6.27
C ILE A 290 2.96 -11.34 -6.81
N PHE A 291 4.22 -11.59 -7.17
CA PHE A 291 5.14 -10.58 -7.67
C PHE A 291 5.02 -10.39 -9.18
N LYS A 292 5.36 -9.17 -9.65
CA LYS A 292 5.57 -8.89 -11.07
C LYS A 292 6.73 -9.71 -11.62
N GLU A 293 6.74 -9.89 -12.94
CA GLU A 293 7.88 -10.50 -13.62
C GLU A 293 9.17 -9.75 -13.31
N GLY A 294 10.22 -10.49 -12.97
CA GLY A 294 11.51 -9.91 -12.61
C GLY A 294 11.57 -9.30 -11.21
N VAL A 295 10.56 -9.46 -10.35
CA VAL A 295 10.63 -9.08 -8.93
C VAL A 295 10.83 -10.32 -8.06
N THR A 296 11.71 -10.24 -7.07
CA THR A 296 11.98 -11.33 -6.11
C THR A 296 12.05 -10.79 -4.68
N LYS A 297 11.73 -11.65 -3.70
CA LYS A 297 11.88 -11.33 -2.26
C LYS A 297 13.33 -10.96 -1.91
N GLU A 298 14.30 -11.62 -2.55
CA GLU A 298 15.72 -11.29 -2.40
C GLU A 298 16.04 -9.88 -2.91
N GLY A 299 15.48 -9.47 -4.05
CA GLY A 299 15.63 -8.10 -4.55
C GLY A 299 15.07 -7.04 -3.60
N ILE A 300 13.91 -7.32 -3.00
CA ILE A 300 13.29 -6.44 -1.98
C ILE A 300 14.22 -6.31 -0.76
N LEU A 301 14.70 -7.44 -0.22
CA LEU A 301 15.64 -7.46 0.91
C LEU A 301 16.91 -6.67 0.62
N LEU A 302 17.48 -6.82 -0.58
CA LEU A 302 18.68 -6.09 -0.99
C LEU A 302 18.43 -4.58 -1.07
N VAL A 303 17.27 -4.14 -1.57
CA VAL A 303 16.91 -2.71 -1.55
C VAL A 303 16.74 -2.20 -0.12
N ASN A 304 16.02 -2.93 0.74
CA ASN A 304 15.85 -2.53 2.15
C ASN A 304 17.21 -2.45 2.87
N GLU A 305 18.12 -3.40 2.63
CA GLU A 305 19.49 -3.35 3.18
C GLU A 305 20.29 -2.18 2.62
N GLY A 306 20.18 -1.91 1.31
CA GLY A 306 20.84 -0.75 0.70
C GLY A 306 20.39 0.58 1.32
N GLN A 307 19.09 0.72 1.61
CA GLN A 307 18.55 1.90 2.30
C GLN A 307 19.09 2.01 3.74
N ARG A 308 19.19 0.89 4.48
CA ARG A 308 19.81 0.88 5.82
C ARG A 308 21.29 1.29 5.78
N LEU A 309 22.04 0.80 4.81
CA LEU A 309 23.45 1.17 4.61
C LEU A 309 23.60 2.65 4.24
N LEU A 310 22.70 3.21 3.44
CA LEU A 310 22.66 4.66 3.17
C LEU A 310 22.41 5.48 4.44
N ALA A 311 21.49 5.04 5.30
CA ALA A 311 21.23 5.70 6.58
C ALA A 311 22.46 5.62 7.52
N ALA A 312 23.28 4.58 7.38
CA ALA A 312 24.57 4.42 8.06
C ALA A 312 25.76 5.12 7.35
N GLU A 313 25.48 5.91 6.30
CA GLU A 313 26.46 6.60 5.44
C GLU A 313 27.41 5.68 4.63
N ASP A 314 27.15 4.36 4.57
CA ASP A 314 27.89 3.42 3.73
C ASP A 314 27.33 3.39 2.30
N LYS A 315 27.78 4.36 1.50
CA LYS A 315 27.36 4.53 0.11
C LYS A 315 27.81 3.38 -0.80
N GLN A 316 29.00 2.80 -0.55
CA GLN A 316 29.54 1.74 -1.39
C GLN A 316 28.82 0.41 -1.13
N GLY A 317 28.58 0.09 0.15
CA GLY A 317 27.75 -1.04 0.54
C GLY A 317 26.34 -0.91 -0.02
N ALA A 318 25.71 0.26 0.11
CA ALA A 318 24.39 0.52 -0.45
C ALA A 318 24.33 0.32 -1.96
N TRP A 319 25.31 0.85 -2.71
CA TRP A 319 25.40 0.62 -4.14
C TRP A 319 25.55 -0.86 -4.49
N ALA A 320 26.39 -1.60 -3.77
CA ALA A 320 26.56 -3.02 -4.00
C ALA A 320 25.24 -3.78 -3.81
N CYS A 321 24.44 -3.41 -2.81
CA CYS A 321 23.10 -3.95 -2.58
C CYS A 321 22.14 -3.62 -3.74
N PHE A 322 22.03 -2.34 -4.15
CA PHE A 322 21.15 -1.96 -5.27
C PHE A 322 21.57 -2.60 -6.59
N LYS A 323 22.87 -2.66 -6.87
CA LYS A 323 23.42 -3.36 -8.03
C LYS A 323 23.04 -4.83 -8.03
N LYS A 324 23.19 -5.50 -6.88
CA LYS A 324 22.78 -6.89 -6.75
C LYS A 324 21.27 -7.07 -6.90
N ALA A 325 20.47 -6.15 -6.36
CA ALA A 325 19.02 -6.15 -6.51
C ALA A 325 18.62 -6.07 -7.99
N MET A 326 19.24 -5.19 -8.78
CA MET A 326 19.01 -5.10 -10.23
C MET A 326 19.39 -6.39 -10.99
N GLU A 327 20.33 -7.19 -10.49
CA GLU A 327 20.69 -8.48 -11.09
C GLU A 327 19.70 -9.60 -10.77
N VAL A 328 19.25 -9.70 -9.51
CA VAL A 328 18.38 -10.80 -9.03
C VAL A 328 16.89 -10.48 -9.16
N ALA A 329 16.56 -9.21 -9.32
CA ALA A 329 15.21 -8.69 -9.50
C ALA A 329 15.21 -7.59 -10.59
N PRO A 330 15.46 -7.96 -11.87
CA PRO A 330 15.59 -6.99 -12.96
C PRO A 330 14.31 -6.19 -13.25
N GLY A 331 13.15 -6.65 -12.79
CA GLY A 331 11.86 -5.95 -12.90
C GLY A 331 11.49 -5.10 -11.69
N TYR A 332 12.35 -5.01 -10.67
CA TYR A 332 12.04 -4.28 -9.45
C TYR A 332 12.42 -2.80 -9.55
N TYR A 333 11.41 -1.96 -9.80
CA TYR A 333 11.53 -0.51 -10.00
C TYR A 333 12.38 0.19 -8.93
N LEU A 334 12.16 -0.14 -7.65
CA LEU A 334 12.84 0.52 -6.54
C LEU A 334 14.36 0.29 -6.53
N ALA A 335 14.86 -0.83 -7.08
CA ALA A 335 16.29 -1.06 -7.20
C ALA A 335 16.97 -0.01 -8.10
N TYR A 336 16.32 0.36 -9.21
CA TYR A 336 16.80 1.39 -10.13
C TYR A 336 16.62 2.79 -9.56
N SER A 337 15.45 3.07 -8.96
CA SER A 337 15.16 4.36 -8.35
C SER A 337 16.16 4.69 -7.23
N GLU A 338 16.37 3.78 -6.28
CA GLU A 338 17.26 4.01 -5.15
C GLU A 338 18.75 4.05 -5.56
N GLY A 339 19.17 3.14 -6.46
CA GLY A 339 20.51 3.15 -7.03
C GLY A 339 20.82 4.45 -7.79
N GLY A 340 19.89 4.92 -8.63
CA GLY A 340 20.03 6.17 -9.37
C GLY A 340 20.04 7.39 -8.44
N LYS A 341 19.18 7.43 -7.40
CA LYS A 341 19.15 8.52 -6.41
C LYS A 341 20.48 8.67 -5.70
N LEU A 342 21.07 7.54 -5.29
CA LEU A 342 22.41 7.51 -4.69
C LEU A 342 23.45 8.16 -5.63
N LEU A 343 23.53 7.70 -6.88
CA LEU A 343 24.49 8.21 -7.85
C LEU A 343 24.28 9.71 -8.16
N SER A 344 23.02 10.14 -8.27
CA SER A 344 22.67 11.55 -8.50
C SER A 344 23.08 12.44 -7.33
N LYS A 345 22.90 11.96 -6.08
CA LYS A 345 23.36 12.66 -4.86
C LYS A 345 24.88 12.84 -4.83
N GLU A 346 25.61 11.85 -5.34
CA GLU A 346 27.07 11.92 -5.52
C GLU A 346 27.50 12.67 -6.79
N LYS A 347 26.55 13.26 -7.53
CA LYS A 347 26.77 14.04 -8.76
C LYS A 347 27.30 13.21 -9.92
N ALA A 348 27.18 11.90 -9.84
CA ALA A 348 27.55 10.97 -10.90
C ALA A 348 26.46 10.87 -11.96
N TYR A 349 26.11 12.01 -12.56
CA TYR A 349 24.89 12.15 -13.37
C TYR A 349 24.84 11.23 -14.58
N ARG A 350 25.97 10.96 -15.24
CA ARG A 350 26.00 10.00 -16.36
C ARG A 350 25.65 8.58 -15.90
N GLN A 351 26.25 8.13 -14.80
CA GLN A 351 26.00 6.80 -14.23
C GLN A 351 24.57 6.71 -13.64
N ALA A 352 24.08 7.78 -13.01
CA ALA A 352 22.72 7.87 -12.49
C ALA A 352 21.69 7.78 -13.63
N MET A 353 21.91 8.52 -14.72
CA MET A 353 21.04 8.52 -15.91
C MET A 353 20.89 7.10 -16.47
N GLU A 354 22.00 6.37 -16.66
CA GLU A 354 21.98 4.99 -17.19
C GLU A 354 21.21 4.01 -16.28
N VAL A 355 21.27 4.21 -14.95
CA VAL A 355 20.53 3.39 -13.99
C VAL A 355 19.04 3.73 -14.02
N PHE A 356 18.69 5.01 -13.97
CA PHE A 356 17.31 5.46 -14.01
C PHE A 356 16.63 5.08 -15.31
N GLU A 357 17.30 5.23 -16.46
CA GLU A 357 16.79 4.86 -17.78
C GLU A 357 16.33 3.39 -17.81
N LYS A 358 17.12 2.48 -17.22
CA LYS A 358 16.76 1.07 -17.09
C LYS A 358 15.54 0.83 -16.20
N GLY A 359 15.26 1.72 -15.26
CA GLY A 359 14.11 1.66 -14.36
C GLY A 359 12.80 2.12 -14.99
N ILE A 360 12.84 2.98 -16.02
CA ILE A 360 11.65 3.58 -16.66
C ILE A 360 10.60 2.53 -17.08
N PRO A 361 10.97 1.40 -17.74
CA PRO A 361 9.98 0.40 -18.16
C PRO A 361 9.25 -0.30 -17.01
N PHE A 362 9.79 -0.24 -15.78
CA PHE A 362 9.27 -0.95 -14.62
C PHE A 362 8.41 -0.08 -13.71
N LYS A 363 8.08 1.15 -14.13
CA LYS A 363 7.18 2.05 -13.39
C LYS A 363 5.92 1.30 -12.93
N PRO A 364 5.49 1.45 -11.66
CA PRO A 364 4.22 0.92 -11.20
C PRO A 364 3.04 1.45 -12.02
N GLU A 365 2.27 0.56 -12.64
CA GLU A 365 1.20 0.92 -13.60
C GLU A 365 0.07 1.76 -12.98
N LYS A 366 -0.32 1.44 -11.74
CA LYS A 366 -1.43 2.08 -11.04
C LYS A 366 -0.98 3.06 -9.94
N LEU A 367 0.22 3.64 -10.10
CA LEU A 367 0.77 4.66 -9.22
C LEU A 367 1.05 5.94 -10.02
N ASP A 368 0.05 6.82 -10.10
CA ASP A 368 0.04 7.92 -11.07
C ASP A 368 1.16 8.94 -10.83
N TYR A 369 1.47 9.16 -9.55
CA TYR A 369 2.48 10.11 -9.10
C TYR A 369 3.92 9.61 -9.25
N GLU A 370 4.14 8.30 -9.42
CA GLU A 370 5.48 7.73 -9.46
C GLU A 370 6.13 7.96 -10.83
N ASN A 371 7.04 8.94 -10.91
CA ASN A 371 7.77 9.28 -12.12
C ASN A 371 9.29 9.39 -11.88
N THR A 372 9.77 8.94 -10.72
CA THR A 372 11.12 9.20 -10.22
C THR A 372 12.20 8.83 -11.22
N CYS A 373 12.16 7.62 -11.80
CA CYS A 373 13.19 7.19 -12.74
C CYS A 373 13.24 8.11 -13.97
N ALA A 374 12.12 8.38 -14.63
CA ALA A 374 12.09 9.23 -15.83
C ALA A 374 12.50 10.68 -15.53
N GLU A 375 11.96 11.26 -14.45
CA GLU A 375 12.25 12.64 -14.06
C GLU A 375 13.71 12.85 -13.62
N GLN A 376 14.28 11.89 -12.87
CA GLN A 376 15.66 11.98 -12.43
C GLN A 376 16.67 11.59 -13.53
N ALA A 377 16.30 10.71 -14.46
CA ALA A 377 17.05 10.48 -15.71
C ALA A 377 17.14 11.79 -16.50
N ALA A 378 16.00 12.46 -16.73
CA ALA A 378 15.95 13.73 -17.44
C ALA A 378 16.73 14.84 -16.73
N LEU A 379 16.60 14.97 -15.41
CA LEU A 379 17.41 15.93 -14.64
C LEU A 379 18.91 15.63 -14.79
N SER A 380 19.30 14.37 -14.74
CA SER A 380 20.70 13.94 -14.91
C SER A 380 21.22 14.24 -16.32
N ALA A 381 20.39 14.03 -17.35
CA ALA A 381 20.68 14.39 -18.73
C ALA A 381 20.92 15.91 -18.89
N VAL A 382 20.11 16.76 -18.25
CA VAL A 382 20.36 18.23 -18.22
C VAL A 382 21.73 18.54 -17.60
N ARG A 383 22.16 17.82 -16.56
CA ARG A 383 23.47 18.06 -15.91
C ARG A 383 24.66 17.72 -16.79
N ILE A 384 24.50 16.80 -17.73
CA ILE A 384 25.58 16.37 -18.63
C ILE A 384 25.45 16.97 -20.05
N GLY A 385 24.46 17.85 -20.26
CA GLY A 385 24.27 18.59 -21.52
C GLY A 385 23.39 17.87 -22.56
N GLU A 386 22.72 16.78 -22.18
CA GLU A 386 21.87 15.97 -23.06
C GLU A 386 20.41 16.50 -23.03
N TYR A 387 20.23 17.77 -23.43
CA TYR A 387 18.97 18.50 -23.25
C TYR A 387 17.79 17.94 -24.05
N ASP A 388 18.03 17.48 -25.29
CA ASP A 388 16.97 16.96 -26.14
C ASP A 388 16.38 15.65 -25.57
N GLN A 389 17.25 14.76 -25.08
CA GLN A 389 16.84 13.52 -24.40
C GLN A 389 16.06 13.81 -23.11
N ALA A 390 16.52 14.80 -22.33
CA ALA A 390 15.81 15.22 -21.12
C ALA A 390 14.39 15.71 -21.42
N ILE A 391 14.22 16.49 -22.50
CA ILE A 391 12.91 16.98 -22.92
C ILE A 391 12.04 15.82 -23.38
N GLU A 392 12.56 14.88 -24.18
CA GLU A 392 11.84 13.70 -24.65
C GLU A 392 11.27 12.88 -23.48
N TRP A 393 12.11 12.47 -22.52
CA TRP A 393 11.63 11.70 -21.35
C TRP A 393 10.60 12.46 -20.52
N CYS A 394 10.74 13.77 -20.34
CA CYS A 394 9.75 14.55 -19.62
C CYS A 394 8.44 14.71 -20.40
N LEU A 395 8.46 14.75 -21.73
CA LEU A 395 7.24 14.76 -22.54
C LEU A 395 6.49 13.43 -22.44
N ASP A 396 7.20 12.29 -22.43
CA ASP A 396 6.60 10.96 -22.21
C ASP A 396 5.94 10.85 -20.83
N VAL A 397 6.53 11.46 -19.79
CA VAL A 397 5.90 11.56 -18.47
C VAL A 397 4.61 12.38 -18.55
N LEU A 398 4.65 13.53 -19.23
CA LEU A 398 3.51 14.44 -19.34
C LEU A 398 2.36 13.88 -20.20
N GLU A 399 2.63 12.96 -21.11
CA GLU A 399 1.59 12.24 -21.86
C GLU A 399 0.71 11.38 -20.93
N LYS A 400 1.30 10.83 -19.86
CA LYS A 400 0.60 9.96 -18.89
C LYS A 400 0.11 10.73 -17.67
N ASN A 401 0.84 11.76 -17.26
CA ASN A 401 0.52 12.58 -16.10
C ASN A 401 0.75 14.06 -16.45
N GLU A 402 -0.32 14.71 -16.93
CA GLU A 402 -0.30 16.14 -17.28
C GLU A 402 -0.01 17.06 -16.07
N SER A 403 -0.12 16.54 -14.85
CA SER A 403 0.14 17.26 -13.60
C SER A 403 1.56 17.06 -13.06
N ALA A 404 2.46 16.37 -13.79
CA ALA A 404 3.86 16.18 -13.40
C ALA A 404 4.66 17.49 -13.48
N TYR A 405 4.49 18.34 -12.46
CA TYR A 405 5.07 19.69 -12.40
C TYR A 405 6.61 19.68 -12.42
N PHE A 406 7.24 18.61 -11.90
CA PHE A 406 8.68 18.49 -11.87
C PHE A 406 9.25 18.21 -13.26
N ALA A 407 8.65 17.29 -14.03
CA ALA A 407 8.95 17.11 -15.46
C ALA A 407 8.88 18.44 -16.25
N MET A 408 7.81 19.23 -16.08
CA MET A 408 7.70 20.56 -16.72
C MET A 408 8.83 21.50 -16.32
N ARG A 409 9.26 21.45 -15.05
CA ARG A 409 10.35 22.27 -14.54
C ARG A 409 11.71 21.82 -15.10
N VAL A 410 11.91 20.53 -15.34
CA VAL A 410 13.12 20.00 -16.01
C VAL A 410 13.15 20.44 -17.48
N ILE A 411 12.03 20.33 -18.22
CA ILE A 411 11.90 20.86 -19.60
C ILE A 411 12.26 22.34 -19.64
N GLY A 412 11.68 23.14 -18.73
CA GLY A 412 11.94 24.57 -18.66
C GLY A 412 13.43 24.91 -18.49
N GLU A 413 14.16 24.14 -17.69
CA GLU A 413 15.60 24.35 -17.54
C GLU A 413 16.39 23.90 -18.78
N ALA A 414 16.07 22.75 -19.37
CA ALA A 414 16.69 22.29 -20.61
C ALA A 414 16.56 23.33 -21.73
N LEU A 415 15.37 23.93 -21.87
CA LEU A 415 15.09 24.99 -22.83
C LEU A 415 15.85 26.29 -22.53
N ILE A 416 16.08 26.65 -21.26
CA ILE A 416 16.97 27.77 -20.89
C ILE A 416 18.39 27.53 -21.43
N PHE A 417 18.95 26.32 -21.25
CA PHE A 417 20.27 26.00 -21.77
C PHE A 417 20.32 25.99 -23.31
N LYS A 418 19.20 25.68 -23.97
CA LYS A 418 19.05 25.80 -25.43
C LYS A 418 18.76 27.23 -25.91
N ASN A 419 18.64 28.20 -25.00
CA ASN A 419 18.29 29.60 -25.28
C ASN A 419 16.88 29.78 -25.90
N GLU A 420 15.97 28.86 -25.62
CA GLU A 420 14.56 28.86 -26.04
C GLU A 420 13.68 29.41 -24.91
N LEU A 421 13.89 30.70 -24.57
CA LEU A 421 13.38 31.28 -23.31
C LEU A 421 11.86 31.44 -23.23
N ASP A 422 11.18 31.64 -24.36
CA ASP A 422 9.72 31.80 -24.38
C ASP A 422 9.00 30.47 -24.09
N ASP A 423 9.47 29.38 -24.70
CA ASP A 423 8.96 28.03 -24.44
C ASP A 423 9.31 27.56 -23.03
N ALA A 424 10.54 27.82 -22.57
CA ALA A 424 10.95 27.55 -21.19
C ALA A 424 9.99 28.19 -20.18
N LYS A 425 9.65 29.46 -20.40
CA LYS A 425 8.73 30.21 -19.54
C LYS A 425 7.31 29.65 -19.58
N ALA A 426 6.85 29.15 -20.72
CA ALA A 426 5.53 28.53 -20.83
C ALA A 426 5.44 27.26 -19.97
N TYR A 427 6.42 26.36 -20.06
CA TYR A 427 6.47 25.16 -19.21
C TYR A 427 6.63 25.49 -17.73
N LEU A 428 7.51 26.43 -17.38
CA LEU A 428 7.72 26.80 -15.97
C LEU A 428 6.49 27.47 -15.36
N LYS A 429 5.71 28.24 -16.12
CA LYS A 429 4.42 28.78 -15.65
C LYS A 429 3.37 27.69 -15.42
N LYS A 430 3.31 26.69 -16.29
CA LYS A 430 2.43 25.52 -16.08
C LYS A 430 2.84 24.77 -14.81
N SER A 431 4.13 24.48 -14.64
CA SER A 431 4.70 23.88 -13.42
C SER A 431 4.30 24.67 -12.17
N GLN A 432 4.51 25.99 -12.17
CA GLN A 432 4.17 26.88 -11.05
C GLN A 432 2.66 26.85 -10.71
N GLY A 433 1.79 26.68 -11.71
CA GLY A 433 0.35 26.60 -11.53
C GLY A 433 -0.11 25.33 -10.80
N ILE A 434 0.67 24.25 -10.87
CA ILE A 434 0.40 22.99 -10.16
C ILE A 434 1.09 23.01 -8.80
N SER A 435 2.40 23.30 -8.77
CA SER A 435 3.19 23.39 -7.54
C SER A 435 4.23 24.50 -7.65
N SER A 436 4.11 25.49 -6.77
CA SER A 436 5.05 26.59 -6.68
C SER A 436 6.27 26.17 -5.87
N ILE A 437 7.19 25.43 -6.48
CA ILE A 437 8.45 25.01 -5.85
C ILE A 437 9.57 26.06 -6.02
N PHE A 438 10.57 26.00 -5.13
CA PHE A 438 11.75 26.88 -5.18
C PHE A 438 12.40 26.94 -6.57
N SER A 439 12.71 25.79 -7.17
CA SER A 439 13.46 25.74 -8.43
C SER A 439 12.70 26.32 -9.62
N THR A 440 11.39 26.10 -9.72
CA THR A 440 10.53 26.71 -10.75
C THR A 440 10.53 28.23 -10.64
N ASN A 441 10.34 28.77 -9.43
CA ASN A 441 10.35 30.21 -9.19
C ASN A 441 11.73 30.82 -9.51
N TRP A 442 12.81 30.17 -9.11
CA TRP A 442 14.17 30.64 -9.40
C TRP A 442 14.45 30.68 -10.91
N LEU A 443 14.04 29.65 -11.67
CA LEU A 443 14.23 29.61 -13.12
C LEU A 443 13.37 30.65 -13.86
N LEU A 444 12.12 30.90 -13.43
CA LEU A 444 11.30 31.99 -13.98
C LEU A 444 11.96 33.35 -13.76
N GLY A 445 12.52 33.58 -12.57
CA GLY A 445 13.24 34.81 -12.27
C GLY A 445 14.54 34.94 -13.05
N LEU A 446 15.26 33.84 -13.29
CA LEU A 446 16.45 33.80 -14.16
C LEU A 446 16.11 34.24 -15.58
N ILE A 447 15.02 33.72 -16.18
CA ILE A 447 14.56 34.14 -17.52
C ILE A 447 14.32 35.66 -17.55
N HIS A 448 13.63 36.20 -16.54
CA HIS A 448 13.38 37.63 -16.43
C HIS A 448 14.64 38.47 -16.23
N HIS A 449 15.61 37.94 -15.47
CA HIS A 449 16.90 38.57 -15.26
C HIS A 449 17.68 38.68 -16.57
N VAL A 450 17.77 37.59 -17.34
CA VAL A 450 18.43 37.54 -18.66
C VAL A 450 17.74 38.46 -19.67
N GLN A 451 16.41 38.59 -19.59
CA GLN A 451 15.63 39.53 -20.41
C GLN A 451 15.72 41.00 -19.97
N GLY A 452 16.38 41.30 -18.83
CA GLY A 452 16.53 42.65 -18.29
C GLY A 452 15.33 43.19 -17.49
N ASP A 453 14.29 42.37 -17.26
CA ASP A 453 13.15 42.72 -16.40
C ASP A 453 13.49 42.46 -14.93
N LEU A 454 14.39 43.29 -14.38
CA LEU A 454 14.93 43.12 -13.02
C LEU A 454 13.84 43.16 -11.95
N LYS A 455 12.74 43.89 -12.18
CA LYS A 455 11.62 43.97 -11.24
C LYS A 455 10.91 42.62 -11.11
N LYS A 456 10.61 41.96 -12.23
CA LYS A 456 10.01 40.61 -12.17
C LYS A 456 10.99 39.56 -11.70
N ALA A 457 12.27 39.68 -12.07
CA ALA A 457 13.32 38.80 -11.58
C ALA A 457 13.34 38.78 -10.04
N GLU A 458 13.32 39.97 -9.42
CA GLU A 458 13.27 40.10 -7.95
C GLU A 458 12.01 39.49 -7.35
N GLN A 459 10.83 39.72 -7.94
CA GLN A 459 9.57 39.13 -7.46
C GLN A 459 9.58 37.60 -7.45
N TYR A 460 10.17 36.99 -8.47
CA TYR A 460 10.32 35.53 -8.55
C TYR A 460 11.41 35.03 -7.59
N TYR A 461 12.49 35.79 -7.42
CA TYR A 461 13.53 35.48 -6.44
C TYR A 461 12.99 35.49 -5.00
N GLU A 462 12.18 36.50 -4.62
CA GLU A 462 11.53 36.54 -3.31
C GLU A 462 10.65 35.31 -3.05
N GLN A 463 9.91 34.85 -4.07
CA GLN A 463 9.13 33.60 -3.98
C GLN A 463 10.03 32.38 -3.81
N ALA A 464 11.13 32.31 -4.57
CA ALA A 464 12.11 31.25 -4.45
C ALA A 464 12.71 31.19 -3.02
N VAL A 465 13.07 32.34 -2.44
CA VAL A 465 13.60 32.45 -1.07
C VAL A 465 12.59 32.01 -0.02
N ARG A 466 11.30 32.35 -0.19
CA ARG A 466 10.24 31.89 0.72
C ARG A 466 10.12 30.36 0.76
N ASN A 467 10.36 29.71 -0.38
CA ASN A 467 10.27 28.26 -0.50
C ASN A 467 11.56 27.54 -0.09
N SER A 468 12.72 28.18 -0.18
CA SER A 468 13.99 27.60 0.23
C SER A 468 15.07 28.64 0.52
N SER A 469 15.76 28.48 1.65
CA SER A 469 16.96 29.24 1.99
C SER A 469 18.15 28.98 1.05
N ARG A 470 18.03 27.98 0.17
CA ARG A 470 19.04 27.64 -0.84
C ARG A 470 19.05 28.61 -2.02
N ALA A 471 18.02 29.44 -2.18
CA ALA A 471 17.96 30.44 -3.24
C ALA A 471 19.20 31.36 -3.25
N LYS A 472 19.77 31.57 -4.43
CA LYS A 472 20.93 32.46 -4.62
C LYS A 472 20.62 33.58 -5.61
N PRO A 473 21.18 34.79 -5.41
CA PRO A 473 20.89 35.93 -6.26
C PRO A 473 21.46 35.74 -7.66
N TYR A 474 20.76 36.27 -8.68
CA TYR A 474 21.17 36.15 -10.08
C TYR A 474 22.47 36.91 -10.41
N SER A 475 22.89 37.84 -9.55
CA SER A 475 24.18 38.55 -9.71
C SER A 475 25.41 37.65 -9.55
N GLU A 476 25.24 36.49 -8.91
CA GLU A 476 26.32 35.55 -8.64
C GLU A 476 26.14 34.22 -9.37
N TYR A 477 24.89 33.82 -9.67
CA TYR A 477 24.57 32.52 -10.25
C TYR A 477 23.58 32.67 -11.41
N ILE A 478 23.95 32.11 -12.56
CA ILE A 478 23.16 32.14 -13.81
C ILE A 478 22.66 30.76 -14.24
N ASP A 479 22.86 29.75 -13.39
CA ASP A 479 22.35 28.40 -13.53
C ASP A 479 22.18 27.74 -12.15
N MET A 480 21.66 26.52 -12.12
CA MET A 480 21.47 25.75 -10.88
C MET A 480 22.70 24.93 -10.47
N ALA A 481 23.91 25.19 -11.01
CA ALA A 481 25.11 24.45 -10.64
C ALA A 481 25.49 24.62 -9.17
N TYR A 482 25.04 25.67 -8.48
CA TYR A 482 25.23 25.81 -7.03
C TYR A 482 24.40 24.80 -6.20
N ILE A 483 23.35 24.21 -6.79
CA ILE A 483 22.54 23.15 -6.18
C ILE A 483 23.15 21.78 -6.48
N TYR A 484 23.53 21.57 -7.73
CA TYR A 484 23.88 20.26 -8.26
C TYR A 484 25.41 20.00 -8.28
N GLY A 485 26.23 21.05 -8.35
CA GLY A 485 27.67 20.94 -8.49
C GLY A 485 28.11 20.41 -9.86
N SER A 486 29.40 20.17 -9.99
CA SER A 486 29.98 19.62 -11.22
C SER A 486 29.76 18.10 -11.30
N PRO A 487 29.44 17.55 -12.49
CA PRO A 487 29.37 16.11 -12.71
C PRO A 487 30.70 15.41 -12.36
N VAL A 488 30.60 14.21 -11.79
CA VAL A 488 31.74 13.34 -11.48
C VAL A 488 31.56 11.94 -12.07
N THR A 489 32.60 11.13 -12.00
CA THR A 489 32.53 9.68 -12.28
C THR A 489 33.04 8.94 -11.06
N LEU A 490 32.23 8.01 -10.56
CA LEU A 490 32.55 7.17 -9.41
C LEU A 490 33.18 5.87 -9.90
N ASP A 491 34.26 5.45 -9.25
CA ASP A 491 35.06 4.27 -9.58
C ASP A 491 34.52 2.96 -8.99
N TRP A 492 33.65 3.05 -7.98
CA TRP A 492 33.03 1.92 -7.28
C TRP A 492 31.71 1.44 -7.89
N VAL A 493 31.31 1.99 -9.03
CA VAL A 493 30.02 1.72 -9.71
C VAL A 493 30.06 0.46 -10.57
#